data_AF-A0A9P5UCN6-F1
#
_entry.id   AF-A0A9P5UCN6-F1
#
_cell.length_a   1.000
_cell.length_b   1.000
_cell.length_c   1.000
_cell.angle_alpha   90.00
_cell.angle_beta   90.00
_cell.angle_gamma   90.00
#
_symmetry.space_group_name_H-M   'P 1'
#
loop_
_entity.id
_entity.type
_entity.pdbx_description
1 polymer ?
#
loop_
_entity_poly.entity_id
_entity_poly.type
_entity_poly.pdbx_seq_one_letter_code
_entity_poly.pdbx_strand_id
1 'polypeptide(L)'
;MDSSALNANITVDDFDSVVSYPDQSAWITPDPSSADYHPESSPWLLGTFHKTNTINASVSLNFTGPALYIYGFSGPEYGSYEVQLDSSSVVFSAYASSNGSLPHLLFGESNLTYDNHELTIRNLGALNGDGGGNSLLFDFLKFTVQLAPAGASVSNTTIQENDPSLTYSGDWNTNMSGNFSGGGSSFTNEDNASVSFPFNGSAIYVFGDKKNDHGLYTVILDNGTEQVFDGVSGCGGVFGQTCEQQQPTLAYFASNLAQGEHSLKIFNLAGVNQSYFDLDSIVLTIPSSYAPRSLTNGSDSGPSASSSSGSSGMNGMNGALRSPTYPFSFLPLLIFSIAWLLKL
;
A
#
# COMPACT_ATOMS: atom_id res chain seq x y z
N MET A 1 -11.79 4.96 15.73
CA MET A 1 -12.33 5.40 14.42
C MET A 1 -13.55 6.29 14.65
N ASP A 2 -13.64 7.46 14.01
CA ASP A 2 -14.90 8.23 14.00
C ASP A 2 -15.79 7.68 12.88
N SER A 3 -16.78 6.87 13.26
CA SER A 3 -17.69 6.24 12.28
C SER A 3 -18.70 7.22 11.68
N SER A 4 -18.81 8.43 12.21
CA SER A 4 -19.70 9.47 11.67
C SER A 4 -19.05 10.27 10.55
N ALA A 5 -17.72 10.30 10.50
CA ALA A 5 -16.95 10.92 9.44
C ALA A 5 -17.03 10.15 8.12
N LEU A 6 -16.71 10.82 7.01
CA LEU A 6 -16.60 10.16 5.72
C LEU A 6 -15.25 9.45 5.64
N ASN A 7 -15.29 8.13 5.86
CA ASN A 7 -14.12 7.27 5.77
C ASN A 7 -14.08 6.53 4.43
N ALA A 8 -12.87 6.25 3.94
CA ALA A 8 -12.64 5.46 2.74
C ALA A 8 -11.57 4.40 2.99
N ASN A 9 -11.68 3.27 2.30
CA ASN A 9 -10.62 2.28 2.26
C ASN A 9 -9.75 2.53 1.04
N ILE A 10 -8.48 2.86 1.28
CA ILE A 10 -7.46 2.95 0.24
C ILE A 10 -7.00 1.53 -0.02
N THR A 11 -7.04 1.12 -1.29
CA THR A 11 -6.53 -0.19 -1.70
C THR A 11 -5.13 0.02 -2.25
N VAL A 12 -4.20 -0.81 -1.81
CA VAL A 12 -2.81 -0.82 -2.25
C VAL A 12 -2.51 -2.20 -2.81
N ASP A 13 -2.19 -2.24 -4.09
CA ASP A 13 -1.86 -3.43 -4.87
C ASP A 13 -0.43 -3.91 -4.59
N ASP A 14 -0.12 -5.18 -4.90
CA ASP A 14 1.23 -5.74 -4.72
C ASP A 14 2.30 -5.04 -5.56
N PHE A 15 1.91 -4.41 -6.67
CA PHE A 15 2.83 -3.63 -7.49
C PHE A 15 3.02 -2.20 -7.01
N ASP A 16 2.13 -1.61 -6.21
CA ASP A 16 2.19 -0.17 -5.88
C ASP A 16 3.51 0.25 -5.21
N SER A 17 4.05 1.43 -5.56
CA SER A 17 5.34 1.91 -5.01
C SER A 17 5.29 2.25 -3.52
N VAL A 18 4.10 2.46 -2.96
CA VAL A 18 3.93 2.65 -1.51
C VAL A 18 4.19 1.35 -0.72
N VAL A 19 4.31 0.21 -1.41
CA VAL A 19 4.77 -1.07 -0.86
C VAL A 19 6.25 -1.26 -1.14
N SER A 20 7.02 -1.64 -0.10
CA SER A 20 8.45 -1.89 -0.22
C SER A 20 8.80 -3.36 -0.01
N TYR A 21 9.57 -3.90 -0.95
CA TYR A 21 10.21 -5.21 -0.88
C TYR A 21 11.72 -5.02 -0.79
N PRO A 22 12.35 -5.12 0.40
CA PRO A 22 13.78 -4.81 0.57
C PRO A 22 14.72 -5.68 -0.28
N ASP A 23 14.29 -6.90 -0.59
CA ASP A 23 14.96 -7.80 -1.54
C ASP A 23 13.94 -8.30 -2.56
N GLN A 24 13.75 -7.56 -3.65
CA GLN A 24 12.82 -7.90 -4.72
C GLN A 24 13.14 -9.29 -5.32
N SER A 25 14.40 -9.71 -5.32
CA SER A 25 14.83 -11.01 -5.88
C SER A 25 14.33 -12.23 -5.08
N ALA A 26 13.88 -12.01 -3.85
CA ALA A 26 13.26 -13.04 -3.01
C ALA A 26 11.79 -13.31 -3.36
N TRP A 27 11.21 -12.53 -4.29
CA TRP A 27 9.80 -12.59 -4.66
C TRP A 27 9.62 -13.04 -6.11
N ILE A 28 8.49 -13.69 -6.36
CA ILE A 28 8.02 -14.04 -7.70
C ILE A 28 6.63 -13.43 -7.92
N THR A 29 6.38 -13.05 -9.16
CA THR A 29 5.12 -12.48 -9.64
C THR A 29 4.72 -13.14 -10.97
N PRO A 30 3.43 -13.16 -11.35
CA PRO A 30 3.03 -13.31 -12.74
C PRO A 30 3.68 -12.26 -13.66
N ASP A 31 3.62 -12.50 -14.98
CA ASP A 31 4.06 -11.55 -16.00
C ASP A 31 2.86 -10.70 -16.49
N PRO A 32 2.64 -9.49 -15.93
CA PRO A 32 1.58 -8.59 -16.39
C PRO A 32 1.84 -8.01 -17.79
N SER A 33 3.06 -8.13 -18.33
CA SER A 33 3.40 -7.65 -19.67
C SER A 33 3.08 -8.67 -20.77
N SER A 34 2.71 -9.90 -20.40
CA SER A 34 2.38 -10.97 -21.35
C SER A 34 1.14 -10.65 -22.18
N ALA A 35 1.15 -11.05 -23.45
CA ALA A 35 -0.04 -10.94 -24.31
C ALA A 35 -1.22 -11.81 -23.85
N ASP A 36 -0.94 -12.85 -23.05
CA ASP A 36 -1.95 -13.73 -22.45
C ASP A 36 -2.37 -13.25 -21.04
N TYR A 37 -1.94 -12.06 -20.63
CA TYR A 37 -2.31 -11.48 -19.35
C TYR A 37 -3.76 -10.99 -19.38
N HIS A 38 -4.59 -11.60 -18.52
CA HIS A 38 -6.03 -11.35 -18.41
C HIS A 38 -6.38 -11.10 -16.94
N PRO A 39 -6.16 -9.88 -16.42
CA PRO A 39 -6.33 -9.57 -15.01
C PRO A 39 -7.77 -9.78 -14.52
N GLU A 40 -8.76 -9.56 -15.39
CA GLU A 40 -10.18 -9.80 -15.11
C GLU A 40 -10.54 -11.29 -14.92
N SER A 41 -9.68 -12.18 -15.40
CA SER A 41 -9.82 -13.63 -15.25
C SER A 41 -8.97 -14.19 -14.10
N SER A 42 -8.16 -13.33 -13.47
CA SER A 42 -7.31 -13.68 -12.34
C SER A 42 -8.08 -13.55 -11.02
N PRO A 43 -7.84 -14.44 -10.03
CA PRO A 43 -8.45 -14.28 -8.72
C PRO A 43 -7.73 -13.27 -7.82
N TRP A 44 -6.61 -12.70 -8.30
CA TRP A 44 -5.78 -11.74 -7.58
C TRP A 44 -6.14 -10.30 -7.95
N LEU A 45 -5.89 -9.34 -7.05
CA LEU A 45 -6.14 -7.94 -7.35
C LEU A 45 -5.27 -7.49 -8.53
N LEU A 46 -5.89 -6.77 -9.46
CA LEU A 46 -5.29 -6.32 -10.72
C LEU A 46 -4.59 -7.40 -11.55
N GLY A 47 -4.71 -8.68 -11.20
CA GLY A 47 -4.14 -9.83 -11.89
C GLY A 47 -2.78 -10.32 -11.39
N THR A 48 -2.15 -9.63 -10.42
CA THR A 48 -0.79 -9.89 -9.93
C THR A 48 -0.76 -10.37 -8.48
N PHE A 49 0.40 -10.86 -8.03
CA PHE A 49 0.70 -11.13 -6.63
C PHE A 49 2.22 -11.17 -6.44
N HIS A 50 2.68 -10.95 -5.21
CA HIS A 50 4.05 -11.21 -4.79
C HIS A 50 4.10 -12.43 -3.86
N LYS A 51 4.70 -13.54 -4.33
CA LYS A 51 4.92 -14.76 -3.55
C LYS A 51 6.41 -14.95 -3.24
N THR A 52 6.73 -15.40 -2.04
CA THR A 52 8.09 -15.77 -1.64
C THR A 52 8.11 -17.16 -0.99
N ASN A 53 9.22 -17.89 -1.17
CA ASN A 53 9.57 -19.08 -0.40
C ASN A 53 10.80 -18.84 0.49
N THR A 54 11.31 -17.62 0.51
CA THR A 54 12.55 -17.24 1.19
C THR A 54 12.21 -16.83 2.62
N ILE A 55 12.74 -17.58 3.59
CA ILE A 55 12.60 -17.24 5.01
C ILE A 55 13.29 -15.89 5.25
N ASN A 56 12.64 -15.03 6.03
CA ASN A 56 12.98 -13.64 6.31
C ASN A 56 12.79 -12.64 5.16
N ALA A 57 12.31 -13.06 3.99
CA ALA A 57 11.78 -12.10 3.02
C ALA A 57 10.63 -11.32 3.66
N SER A 58 10.57 -10.03 3.38
CA SER A 58 9.59 -9.14 3.99
C SER A 58 9.02 -8.14 2.99
N VAL A 59 7.81 -7.68 3.31
CA VAL A 59 7.10 -6.61 2.62
C VAL A 59 6.66 -5.61 3.68
N SER A 60 6.76 -4.32 3.37
CA SER A 60 6.46 -3.25 4.32
C SER A 60 5.71 -2.10 3.67
N LEU A 61 4.93 -1.38 4.48
CA LEU A 61 4.19 -0.18 4.07
C LEU A 61 3.95 0.70 5.29
N ASN A 62 4.04 2.01 5.11
CA ASN A 62 3.62 2.98 6.12
C ASN A 62 2.25 3.54 5.74
N PHE A 63 1.34 3.68 6.71
CA PHE A 63 0.03 4.26 6.47
C PHE A 63 -0.40 5.17 7.60
N THR A 64 -1.31 6.09 7.32
CA THR A 64 -1.96 6.92 8.34
C THR A 64 -3.43 6.56 8.38
N GLY A 65 -3.91 6.00 9.49
CA GLY A 65 -5.31 5.60 9.56
C GLY A 65 -5.67 4.70 10.74
N PRO A 66 -6.97 4.51 11.02
CA PRO A 66 -7.41 3.78 12.20
C PRO A 66 -7.63 2.27 11.97
N ALA A 67 -7.37 1.76 10.77
CA ALA A 67 -7.56 0.35 10.43
C ALA A 67 -6.76 -0.05 9.20
N LEU A 68 -6.36 -1.33 9.15
CA LEU A 68 -5.72 -1.97 8.01
C LEU A 68 -6.15 -3.44 7.87
N TYR A 69 -6.14 -3.95 6.65
CA TYR A 69 -6.49 -5.34 6.31
C TYR A 69 -5.56 -5.82 5.19
N ILE A 70 -4.85 -6.92 5.42
CA ILE A 70 -3.88 -7.50 4.49
C ILE A 70 -4.46 -8.78 3.90
N TYR A 71 -4.38 -8.91 2.58
CA TYR A 71 -4.89 -10.04 1.84
C TYR A 71 -3.78 -10.76 1.08
N GLY A 72 -3.98 -12.06 0.94
CA GLY A 72 -3.05 -12.95 0.25
C GLY A 72 -3.69 -14.31 0.07
N PHE A 73 -2.94 -15.37 0.40
CA PHE A 73 -3.43 -16.75 0.27
C PHE A 73 -3.06 -17.65 1.44
N SER A 74 -3.84 -18.73 1.60
CA SER A 74 -3.56 -19.84 2.50
C SER A 74 -3.68 -21.18 1.80
N GLY A 75 -2.91 -22.15 2.25
CA GLY A 75 -2.93 -23.49 1.66
C GLY A 75 -1.80 -24.39 2.15
N PRO A 76 -1.66 -25.60 1.57
CA PRO A 76 -0.74 -26.60 2.10
C PRO A 76 0.73 -26.24 1.98
N GLU A 77 1.10 -25.36 1.04
CA GLU A 77 2.48 -24.90 0.82
C GLU A 77 2.87 -23.70 1.69
N TYR A 78 1.90 -23.09 2.36
CA TYR A 78 2.07 -21.83 3.08
C TYR A 78 2.53 -22.04 4.50
N GLY A 79 3.41 -21.16 4.97
CA GLY A 79 4.05 -21.24 6.27
C GLY A 79 3.54 -20.22 7.27
N SER A 80 4.28 -20.09 8.36
CA SER A 80 4.10 -19.05 9.35
C SER A 80 4.70 -17.71 8.89
N TYR A 81 4.11 -16.61 9.33
CA TYR A 81 4.56 -15.25 9.05
C TYR A 81 4.40 -14.37 10.28
N GLU A 82 5.27 -13.39 10.42
CA GLU A 82 5.17 -12.34 11.44
C GLU A 82 4.52 -11.11 10.83
N VAL A 83 3.57 -10.52 11.55
CA VAL A 83 3.08 -9.17 11.31
C VAL A 83 3.60 -8.28 12.44
N GLN A 84 4.46 -7.34 12.09
CA GLN A 84 4.87 -6.25 12.95
C GLN A 84 4.07 -5.00 12.56
N LEU A 85 3.30 -4.47 13.50
CA LEU A 85 2.60 -3.20 13.40
C LEU A 85 3.11 -2.29 14.54
N ASP A 86 3.83 -1.25 14.16
CA ASP A 86 4.57 -0.38 15.06
C ASP A 86 5.55 -1.18 15.95
N SER A 87 5.38 -1.07 17.27
CA SER A 87 6.17 -1.82 18.26
C SER A 87 5.61 -3.22 18.58
N SER A 88 4.45 -3.59 18.02
CA SER A 88 3.79 -4.86 18.31
C SER A 88 4.09 -5.89 17.22
N SER A 89 4.49 -7.09 17.61
CA SER A 89 4.71 -8.22 16.67
C SER A 89 3.86 -9.42 17.06
N VAL A 90 3.18 -10.02 16.09
CA VAL A 90 2.36 -11.23 16.24
C VAL A 90 2.68 -12.22 15.13
N VAL A 91 2.81 -13.50 15.49
CA VAL A 91 3.04 -14.58 14.52
C VAL A 91 1.72 -15.26 14.19
N PHE A 92 1.47 -15.40 12.89
CA PHE A 92 0.33 -16.10 12.31
C PHE A 92 0.81 -17.26 11.42
N SER A 93 -0.13 -18.08 10.94
CA SER A 93 0.15 -19.11 9.95
C SER A 93 -0.85 -19.02 8.80
N ALA A 94 -0.32 -19.07 7.58
CA ALA A 94 -1.10 -19.19 6.35
C ALA A 94 -1.27 -20.66 5.93
N TYR A 95 -0.77 -21.61 6.73
CA TYR A 95 -0.97 -23.03 6.49
C TYR A 95 -2.46 -23.41 6.58
N ALA A 96 -2.92 -24.16 5.58
CA ALA A 96 -4.20 -24.87 5.61
C ALA A 96 -4.07 -26.21 4.87
N SER A 97 -4.78 -27.25 5.30
CA SER A 97 -4.73 -28.57 4.65
C SER A 97 -5.30 -28.60 3.22
N SER A 98 -5.97 -27.53 2.82
CA SER A 98 -6.50 -27.30 1.48
C SER A 98 -6.37 -25.81 1.15
N ASN A 99 -6.38 -25.48 -0.14
CA ASN A 99 -6.38 -24.09 -0.59
C ASN A 99 -7.52 -23.29 0.04
N GLY A 100 -7.19 -22.09 0.54
CA GLY A 100 -8.14 -21.15 1.11
C GLY A 100 -9.06 -20.53 0.05
N SER A 101 -10.14 -19.88 0.51
CA SER A 101 -10.96 -19.02 -0.34
C SER A 101 -10.23 -17.72 -0.68
N LEU A 102 -10.47 -17.20 -1.89
CA LEU A 102 -9.91 -15.94 -2.36
C LEU A 102 -10.94 -14.79 -2.28
N PRO A 103 -10.52 -13.57 -1.88
CA PRO A 103 -9.23 -13.24 -1.27
C PRO A 103 -9.14 -13.77 0.18
N HIS A 104 -7.95 -14.16 0.63
CA HIS A 104 -7.75 -14.65 2.00
C HIS A 104 -7.23 -13.52 2.89
N LEU A 105 -7.93 -13.21 3.99
CA LEU A 105 -7.46 -12.23 4.98
C LEU A 105 -6.34 -12.85 5.82
N LEU A 106 -5.13 -12.30 5.69
CA LEU A 106 -3.98 -12.69 6.50
C LEU A 106 -4.03 -12.01 7.87
N PHE A 107 -4.25 -10.70 7.87
CA PHE A 107 -4.29 -9.91 9.09
C PHE A 107 -5.25 -8.74 8.94
N GLY A 108 -5.92 -8.37 10.02
CA GLY A 108 -6.76 -7.19 10.06
C GLY A 108 -6.75 -6.59 11.45
N GLU A 109 -6.59 -5.27 11.52
CA GLU A 109 -6.64 -4.52 12.76
C GLU A 109 -7.49 -3.27 12.58
N SER A 110 -8.24 -2.92 13.61
CA SER A 110 -9.17 -1.80 13.59
C SER A 110 -9.21 -1.12 14.96
N ASN A 111 -9.69 0.12 15.00
CA ASN A 111 -9.63 0.95 16.20
C ASN A 111 -8.20 1.31 16.63
N LEU A 112 -7.27 1.33 15.68
CA LEU A 112 -6.00 2.01 15.86
C LEU A 112 -6.27 3.50 16.13
N THR A 113 -5.33 4.13 16.83
CA THR A 113 -5.24 5.59 16.87
C THR A 113 -5.15 6.12 15.45
N TYR A 114 -5.71 7.31 15.19
CA TYR A 114 -5.52 7.92 13.87
C TYR A 114 -4.12 8.54 13.84
N ASP A 115 -3.13 7.72 13.53
CA ASP A 115 -1.72 8.08 13.54
C ASP A 115 -0.99 7.46 12.35
N ASN A 116 0.29 7.81 12.20
CA ASN A 116 1.22 7.11 11.32
C ASN A 116 1.58 5.76 11.93
N HIS A 117 1.48 4.73 11.12
CA HIS A 117 1.76 3.36 11.47
C HIS A 117 2.79 2.75 10.52
N GLU A 118 3.68 1.94 11.06
CA GLU A 118 4.69 1.19 10.30
C GLU A 118 4.31 -0.29 10.30
N LEU A 119 4.06 -0.86 9.11
CA LEU A 119 3.74 -2.26 8.92
C LEU A 119 4.92 -2.99 8.28
N THR A 120 5.30 -4.14 8.83
CA THR A 120 6.17 -5.12 8.18
C THR A 120 5.56 -6.52 8.30
N ILE A 121 5.50 -7.25 7.18
CA ILE A 121 5.13 -8.66 7.15
C ILE A 121 6.38 -9.45 6.77
N ARG A 122 6.74 -10.46 7.56
CA ARG A 122 7.96 -11.25 7.38
C ARG A 122 7.65 -12.73 7.28
N ASN A 123 8.14 -13.38 6.23
CA ASN A 123 8.01 -14.82 6.06
C ASN A 123 8.89 -15.56 7.09
N LEU A 124 8.30 -16.44 7.88
CA LEU A 124 9.03 -17.28 8.84
C LEU A 124 9.23 -18.72 8.34
N GLY A 125 8.55 -19.09 7.25
CA GLY A 125 8.42 -20.47 6.83
C GLY A 125 7.67 -21.33 7.83
N ALA A 126 7.76 -22.64 7.70
CA ALA A 126 7.10 -23.57 8.61
C ALA A 126 7.66 -23.43 10.04
N LEU A 127 6.78 -23.20 11.03
CA LEU A 127 7.14 -23.11 12.45
C LEU A 127 6.32 -24.07 13.31
N ASN A 128 6.88 -24.48 14.45
CA ASN A 128 6.18 -25.23 15.51
C ASN A 128 5.47 -26.51 15.04
N GLY A 129 5.95 -27.14 13.98
CA GLY A 129 5.34 -28.34 13.41
C GLY A 129 4.04 -28.08 12.65
N ASP A 130 3.82 -26.86 12.15
CA ASP A 130 2.83 -26.65 11.08
C ASP A 130 3.15 -27.61 9.92
N GLY A 131 2.12 -28.19 9.31
CA GLY A 131 2.28 -29.14 8.21
C GLY A 131 2.58 -28.45 6.88
N GLY A 132 2.92 -27.17 6.92
CA GLY A 132 3.02 -26.28 5.78
C GLY A 132 4.39 -26.28 5.12
N GLY A 133 4.57 -25.31 4.23
CA GLY A 133 5.83 -25.05 3.54
C GLY A 133 6.39 -23.69 3.89
N ASN A 134 7.23 -23.15 3.01
CA ASN A 134 7.88 -21.86 3.21
C ASN A 134 7.19 -20.71 2.46
N SER A 135 6.01 -20.94 1.87
CA SER A 135 5.35 -19.92 1.06
C SER A 135 4.68 -18.84 1.91
N LEU A 136 4.82 -17.59 1.47
CA LEU A 136 4.00 -16.45 1.82
C LEU A 136 3.60 -15.75 0.51
N LEU A 137 2.34 -15.34 0.37
CA LEU A 137 1.84 -14.57 -0.78
C LEU A 137 1.14 -13.32 -0.27
N PHE A 138 1.57 -12.16 -0.78
CA PHE A 138 0.94 -10.86 -0.63
C PHE A 138 0.23 -10.52 -1.94
N ASP A 139 -1.04 -10.15 -1.86
CA ASP A 139 -1.89 -9.79 -3.00
C ASP A 139 -2.20 -8.29 -2.94
N PHE A 140 -2.84 -7.84 -1.87
CA PHE A 140 -3.08 -6.42 -1.66
C PHE A 140 -3.33 -6.13 -0.18
N LEU A 141 -3.35 -4.85 0.17
CA LEU A 141 -3.88 -4.40 1.46
C LEU A 141 -4.89 -3.27 1.30
N LYS A 142 -5.66 -3.06 2.36
CA LYS A 142 -6.56 -1.92 2.48
C LYS A 142 -6.32 -1.24 3.82
N PHE A 143 -6.16 0.07 3.82
CA PHE A 143 -6.19 0.85 5.06
C PHE A 143 -7.26 1.94 4.99
N THR A 144 -7.83 2.27 6.14
CA THR A 144 -8.91 3.25 6.22
C THR A 144 -8.34 4.64 6.45
N VAL A 145 -8.90 5.64 5.77
CA VAL A 145 -8.60 7.07 6.00
C VAL A 145 -9.88 7.84 6.23
N GLN A 146 -9.76 9.01 6.84
CA GLN A 146 -10.85 9.99 6.92
C GLN A 146 -10.66 11.03 5.80
N LEU A 147 -11.61 11.10 4.87
CA LEU A 147 -11.57 12.07 3.77
C LEU A 147 -12.26 13.40 4.12
N ALA A 148 -13.28 13.36 4.99
CA ALA A 148 -14.04 14.54 5.42
C ALA A 148 -14.76 14.29 6.77
N PRO A 149 -15.12 15.35 7.54
CA PRO A 149 -15.91 15.21 8.77
C PRO A 149 -17.34 14.72 8.53
N ALA A 150 -18.04 14.43 9.62
CA ALA A 150 -19.45 14.06 9.58
C ALA A 150 -20.32 15.11 8.89
N GLY A 151 -21.18 14.67 7.97
CA GLY A 151 -22.08 15.55 7.20
C GLY A 151 -21.43 16.27 6.02
N ALA A 152 -20.13 16.15 5.81
CA ALA A 152 -19.46 16.67 4.62
C ALA A 152 -19.52 15.67 3.45
N SER A 153 -19.49 16.20 2.23
CA SER A 153 -19.25 15.45 0.99
C SER A 153 -17.82 15.61 0.50
N VAL A 154 -17.38 14.72 -0.40
CA VAL A 154 -16.14 14.82 -1.16
C VAL A 154 -16.39 14.66 -2.66
N SER A 155 -15.51 15.24 -3.46
CA SER A 155 -15.43 15.00 -4.91
C SER A 155 -13.98 14.74 -5.30
N ASN A 156 -13.78 13.86 -6.30
CA ASN A 156 -12.46 13.65 -6.88
C ASN A 156 -12.29 14.46 -8.16
N THR A 157 -11.09 14.97 -8.39
CA THR A 157 -10.68 15.61 -9.64
C THR A 157 -9.39 14.96 -10.10
N THR A 158 -9.39 14.48 -11.35
CA THR A 158 -8.19 13.94 -12.00
C THR A 158 -7.47 15.05 -12.74
N ILE A 159 -6.19 15.17 -12.46
CA ILE A 159 -5.21 16.07 -13.09
C ILE A 159 -4.34 15.17 -13.94
N GLN A 160 -4.36 15.41 -15.26
CA GLN A 160 -3.55 14.64 -16.20
C GLN A 160 -2.10 15.13 -16.18
N GLU A 161 -1.16 14.32 -16.62
CA GLU A 161 0.27 14.63 -16.76
C GLU A 161 0.53 15.92 -17.54
N ASN A 162 -0.36 16.29 -18.46
CA ASN A 162 -0.25 17.48 -19.29
C ASN A 162 -1.03 18.70 -18.78
N ASP A 163 -1.60 18.63 -17.57
CA ASP A 163 -2.35 19.73 -16.98
C ASP A 163 -1.44 20.94 -16.71
N PRO A 164 -1.85 22.18 -17.08
CA PRO A 164 -1.02 23.38 -16.95
C PRO A 164 -0.72 23.80 -15.51
N SER A 165 -1.37 23.19 -14.52
CA SER A 165 -1.03 23.38 -13.10
C SER A 165 0.24 22.62 -12.67
N LEU A 166 0.69 21.65 -13.46
CA LEU A 166 1.94 20.92 -13.25
C LEU A 166 3.12 21.72 -13.81
N THR A 167 4.18 21.85 -13.01
CA THR A 167 5.43 22.50 -13.41
C THR A 167 6.56 21.48 -13.44
N TYR A 168 7.08 21.24 -14.64
CA TYR A 168 8.20 20.33 -14.86
C TYR A 168 9.54 21.08 -14.92
N SER A 169 10.59 20.45 -14.40
CA SER A 169 11.98 20.89 -14.51
C SER A 169 12.84 19.71 -14.93
N GLY A 170 13.82 19.96 -15.81
CA GLY A 170 14.60 18.93 -16.49
C GLY A 170 13.94 18.47 -17.80
N ASP A 171 14.52 17.43 -18.38
CA ASP A 171 14.12 16.80 -19.63
C ASP A 171 13.02 15.77 -19.36
N TRP A 172 11.82 16.07 -19.83
CA TRP A 172 10.66 15.18 -19.77
C TRP A 172 10.18 14.87 -21.19
N ASN A 173 9.76 13.63 -21.40
CA ASN A 173 9.16 13.16 -22.64
C ASN A 173 7.76 12.60 -22.35
N THR A 174 7.00 12.35 -23.41
CA THR A 174 5.64 11.81 -23.30
C THR A 174 5.56 10.41 -23.88
N ASN A 175 4.87 9.50 -23.18
CA ASN A 175 4.45 8.21 -23.73
C ASN A 175 2.93 8.25 -23.98
N MET A 176 2.45 7.50 -24.96
CA MET A 176 1.03 7.46 -25.32
C MET A 176 0.55 6.02 -25.32
N SER A 177 -0.46 5.73 -24.50
CA SER A 177 -1.06 4.40 -24.38
C SER A 177 -2.50 4.53 -23.88
N GLY A 178 -3.37 3.63 -24.34
CA GLY A 178 -4.74 3.54 -23.81
C GLY A 178 -4.81 3.04 -22.37
N ASN A 179 -3.69 2.54 -21.82
CA ASN A 179 -3.58 2.11 -20.43
C ASN A 179 -3.48 3.29 -19.46
N PHE A 180 -3.02 4.45 -19.93
CA PHE A 180 -2.84 5.64 -19.10
C PHE A 180 -4.14 6.45 -19.00
N SER A 181 -4.36 7.07 -17.84
CA SER A 181 -5.42 8.07 -17.68
C SER A 181 -5.23 9.17 -18.72
N GLY A 182 -6.32 9.60 -19.38
CA GLY A 182 -6.22 10.62 -20.43
C GLY A 182 -5.46 10.19 -21.70
N GLY A 183 -4.88 8.98 -21.74
CA GLY A 183 -4.19 8.39 -22.88
C GLY A 183 -2.68 8.68 -22.98
N GLY A 184 -2.09 9.37 -21.99
CA GLY A 184 -0.68 9.77 -22.01
C GLY A 184 -0.03 9.70 -20.63
N SER A 185 1.29 9.69 -20.63
CA SER A 185 2.12 9.80 -19.44
C SER A 185 3.33 10.69 -19.72
N SER A 186 3.90 11.28 -18.66
CA SER A 186 5.13 12.07 -18.74
C SER A 186 6.24 11.35 -17.99
N PHE A 187 7.34 11.05 -18.67
CA PHE A 187 8.47 10.34 -18.08
C PHE A 187 9.78 11.12 -18.20
N THR A 188 10.70 10.81 -17.30
CA THR A 188 12.07 11.32 -17.31
C THR A 188 13.05 10.24 -16.89
N ASN A 189 14.29 10.34 -17.39
CA ASN A 189 15.44 9.59 -16.91
C ASN A 189 16.62 10.51 -16.55
N GLU A 190 16.37 11.82 -16.49
CA GLU A 190 17.35 12.79 -16.00
C GLU A 190 17.34 12.80 -14.46
N ASP A 191 18.53 12.76 -13.87
CA ASP A 191 18.71 12.82 -12.43
C ASP A 191 18.29 14.19 -11.88
N ASN A 192 17.44 14.20 -10.85
CA ASN A 192 16.81 15.38 -10.25
C ASN A 192 15.84 16.15 -11.16
N ALA A 193 15.46 15.62 -12.33
CA ALA A 193 14.29 16.11 -13.03
C ALA A 193 13.07 15.97 -12.11
N SER A 194 12.18 16.97 -12.14
CA SER A 194 11.09 17.07 -11.16
C SER A 194 9.79 17.59 -11.74
N VAL A 195 8.71 17.23 -11.07
CA VAL A 195 7.37 17.78 -11.26
C VAL A 195 6.88 18.38 -9.95
N SER A 196 6.33 19.59 -10.00
CA SER A 196 5.74 20.29 -8.86
C SER A 196 4.28 20.61 -9.13
N PHE A 197 3.44 20.45 -8.10
CA PHE A 197 2.01 20.67 -8.18
C PHE A 197 1.48 21.40 -6.94
N PRO A 198 1.05 22.67 -7.05
CA PRO A 198 0.29 23.33 -5.98
C PRO A 198 -1.18 22.88 -6.02
N PHE A 199 -1.76 22.56 -4.87
CA PHE A 199 -3.13 22.04 -4.82
C PHE A 199 -3.90 22.39 -3.55
N ASN A 200 -5.22 22.25 -3.60
CA ASN A 200 -6.11 22.30 -2.44
C ASN A 200 -6.93 21.01 -2.40
N GLY A 201 -6.81 20.22 -1.33
CA GLY A 201 -7.51 18.94 -1.19
C GLY A 201 -7.22 18.31 0.17
N SER A 202 -8.06 17.37 0.61
CA SER A 202 -7.82 16.60 1.84
C SER A 202 -7.03 15.32 1.62
N ALA A 203 -6.94 14.86 0.36
CA ALA A 203 -6.10 13.74 -0.05
C ALA A 203 -5.61 13.91 -1.49
N ILE A 204 -4.47 13.29 -1.77
CA ILE A 204 -3.81 13.25 -3.08
C ILE A 204 -3.34 11.82 -3.36
N TYR A 205 -3.57 11.36 -4.58
CA TYR A 205 -3.09 10.10 -5.12
C TYR A 205 -2.26 10.43 -6.36
N VAL A 206 -1.09 9.84 -6.49
CA VAL A 206 -0.24 9.97 -7.68
C VAL A 206 -0.13 8.60 -8.30
N PHE A 207 -0.37 8.53 -9.60
CA PHE A 207 -0.32 7.31 -10.39
C PHE A 207 0.76 7.41 -11.47
N GLY A 208 1.37 6.28 -11.77
CA GLY A 208 2.35 6.10 -12.84
C GLY A 208 2.52 4.61 -13.13
N ASP A 209 3.34 4.27 -14.11
CA ASP A 209 3.76 2.89 -14.33
C ASP A 209 4.91 2.49 -13.39
N LYS A 210 5.13 1.17 -13.32
CA LYS A 210 6.30 0.59 -12.67
C LYS A 210 6.90 -0.44 -13.58
N LYS A 211 8.22 -0.39 -13.71
CA LYS A 211 8.97 -1.25 -14.62
C LYS A 211 10.41 -1.38 -14.15
N ASN A 212 11.12 -2.44 -14.55
CA ASN A 212 12.49 -2.67 -14.07
C ASN A 212 13.55 -1.68 -14.59
N ASP A 213 13.22 -0.82 -15.56
CA ASP A 213 14.08 0.31 -15.95
C ASP A 213 13.83 1.58 -15.12
N HIS A 214 12.82 1.57 -14.25
CA HIS A 214 12.58 2.62 -13.28
C HIS A 214 13.54 2.52 -12.11
N GLY A 215 13.48 3.50 -11.21
CA GLY A 215 14.33 3.50 -10.02
C GLY A 215 13.69 4.26 -8.87
N LEU A 216 14.56 4.75 -8.00
CA LEU A 216 14.13 5.52 -6.85
C LEU A 216 13.63 6.90 -7.29
N TYR A 217 12.63 7.39 -6.61
CA TYR A 217 12.19 8.77 -6.71
C TYR A 217 11.86 9.29 -5.32
N THR A 218 11.90 10.61 -5.19
CA THR A 218 11.57 11.27 -3.93
C THR A 218 10.28 12.04 -4.06
N VAL A 219 9.52 12.06 -2.98
CA VAL A 219 8.32 12.88 -2.85
C VAL A 219 8.50 13.80 -1.65
N ILE A 220 8.22 15.08 -1.84
CA ILE A 220 8.14 16.08 -0.79
C ILE A 220 6.73 16.67 -0.84
N LEU A 221 5.98 16.49 0.23
CA LEU A 221 4.70 17.15 0.44
C LEU A 221 4.88 18.33 1.40
N ASP A 222 4.45 19.50 0.95
CA ASP A 222 4.63 20.80 1.60
C ASP A 222 6.11 21.07 1.94
N ASN A 223 6.38 21.38 3.21
CA ASN A 223 7.73 21.49 3.77
C ASN A 223 8.05 20.26 4.64
N GLY A 224 7.42 19.12 4.34
CA GLY A 224 7.62 17.86 5.04
C GLY A 224 8.98 17.23 4.75
N THR A 225 9.25 16.11 5.41
CA THR A 225 10.45 15.31 5.16
C THR A 225 10.35 14.64 3.80
N GLU A 226 11.49 14.57 3.11
CA GLU A 226 11.64 13.81 1.87
C GLU A 226 11.35 12.33 2.11
N GLN A 227 10.51 11.74 1.26
CA GLN A 227 10.17 10.33 1.27
C GLN A 227 10.70 9.70 -0.01
N VAL A 228 11.37 8.55 0.10
CA VAL A 228 11.92 7.81 -1.03
C VAL A 228 11.02 6.62 -1.33
N PHE A 229 10.65 6.48 -2.60
CA PHE A 229 9.85 5.36 -3.12
C PHE A 229 10.60 4.67 -4.26
N ASP A 230 10.17 3.45 -4.60
CA ASP A 230 10.78 2.63 -5.64
C ASP A 230 9.79 2.38 -6.79
N GLY A 231 10.17 2.79 -8.00
CA GLY A 231 9.43 2.56 -9.25
C GLY A 231 9.72 1.21 -9.90
N VAL A 232 10.67 0.44 -9.38
CA VAL A 232 11.03 -0.88 -9.94
C VAL A 232 9.88 -1.87 -9.71
N SER A 233 9.44 -2.54 -10.79
CA SER A 233 8.32 -3.50 -10.73
C SER A 233 8.64 -4.78 -9.96
N GLY A 234 9.92 -5.08 -9.76
CA GLY A 234 10.36 -6.20 -8.90
C GLY A 234 10.36 -7.56 -9.56
N CYS A 235 9.93 -7.61 -10.81
CA CYS A 235 9.82 -8.85 -11.55
C CYS A 235 11.20 -9.44 -11.82
N GLY A 236 11.39 -10.70 -11.44
CA GLY A 236 12.61 -11.45 -11.71
C GLY A 236 12.53 -12.30 -12.99
N GLY A 237 13.66 -12.89 -13.37
CA GLY A 237 13.70 -13.93 -14.41
C GLY A 237 13.58 -13.41 -15.85
N VAL A 238 12.91 -14.18 -16.71
CA VAL A 238 12.94 -13.99 -18.17
C VAL A 238 12.20 -12.75 -18.68
N PHE A 239 11.23 -12.25 -17.92
CA PHE A 239 10.40 -11.09 -18.28
C PHE A 239 10.71 -9.86 -17.41
N GLY A 240 11.74 -9.92 -16.55
CA GLY A 240 12.02 -8.83 -15.61
C GLY A 240 12.10 -7.46 -16.30
N GLN A 241 12.87 -7.34 -17.38
CA GLN A 241 13.04 -6.05 -18.09
C GLN A 241 11.79 -5.54 -18.82
N THR A 242 10.82 -6.41 -19.12
CA THR A 242 9.57 -6.02 -19.82
C THR A 242 8.39 -5.93 -18.89
N CYS A 243 8.55 -6.33 -17.62
CA CYS A 243 7.46 -6.42 -16.66
C CYS A 243 6.95 -5.03 -16.27
N GLU A 244 5.78 -4.71 -16.81
CA GLU A 244 5.07 -3.47 -16.60
C GLU A 244 3.63 -3.84 -16.23
N GLN A 245 3.13 -3.32 -15.11
CA GLN A 245 1.73 -3.48 -14.77
C GLN A 245 0.90 -2.71 -15.79
N GLN A 246 -0.02 -3.37 -16.48
CA GLN A 246 -0.82 -2.75 -17.55
C GLN A 246 -1.89 -1.76 -17.02
N GLN A 247 -1.94 -1.56 -15.71
CA GLN A 247 -2.83 -0.64 -15.02
C GLN A 247 -1.98 0.33 -14.20
N PRO A 248 -2.39 1.61 -14.08
CA PRO A 248 -1.64 2.58 -13.30
C PRO A 248 -1.47 2.14 -11.85
N THR A 249 -0.25 2.25 -11.34
CA THR A 249 0.11 1.89 -9.97
C THR A 249 0.12 3.13 -9.07
N LEU A 250 -0.20 2.97 -7.80
CA LEU A 250 -0.15 4.03 -6.81
C LEU A 250 1.31 4.34 -6.46
N ALA A 251 1.84 5.40 -7.06
CA ALA A 251 3.17 5.91 -6.80
C ALA A 251 3.26 6.58 -5.41
N TYR A 252 2.25 7.39 -5.08
CA TYR A 252 2.22 8.10 -3.81
C TYR A 252 0.79 8.36 -3.33
N PHE A 253 0.61 8.37 -2.01
CA PHE A 253 -0.64 8.74 -1.37
C PHE A 253 -0.42 9.56 -0.12
N ALA A 254 -1.21 10.61 0.05
CA ALA A 254 -1.37 11.30 1.31
C ALA A 254 -2.83 11.68 1.55
N SER A 255 -3.20 11.75 2.83
CA SER A 255 -4.53 12.20 3.26
C SER A 255 -4.43 12.99 4.56
N ASN A 256 -5.57 13.30 5.17
CA ASN A 256 -5.64 14.08 6.40
C ASN A 256 -5.05 15.49 6.25
N LEU A 257 -5.08 16.03 5.03
CA LEU A 257 -4.54 17.34 4.72
C LEU A 257 -5.50 18.44 5.16
N ALA A 258 -4.93 19.52 5.69
CA ALA A 258 -5.69 20.65 6.22
C ALA A 258 -6.29 21.51 5.10
N GLN A 259 -7.15 22.47 5.47
CA GLN A 259 -7.55 23.48 4.50
C GLN A 259 -6.37 24.42 4.24
N GLY A 260 -6.03 24.61 2.97
CA GLY A 260 -4.95 25.50 2.55
C GLY A 260 -4.31 25.00 1.27
N GLU A 261 -3.45 25.86 0.70
CA GLU A 261 -2.63 25.47 -0.44
C GLU A 261 -1.50 24.56 0.04
N HIS A 262 -1.46 23.38 -0.54
CA HIS A 262 -0.42 22.38 -0.39
C HIS A 262 0.50 22.38 -1.62
N SER A 263 1.69 21.80 -1.49
CA SER A 263 2.63 21.62 -2.60
C SER A 263 3.15 20.19 -2.63
N LEU A 264 2.97 19.50 -3.74
CA LEU A 264 3.65 18.23 -4.02
C LEU A 264 4.86 18.52 -4.90
N LYS A 265 6.00 17.90 -4.59
CA LYS A 265 7.18 17.84 -5.47
C LYS A 265 7.67 16.42 -5.58
N ILE A 266 7.94 15.98 -6.79
CA ILE A 266 8.51 14.66 -7.06
C ILE A 266 9.81 14.84 -7.85
N PHE A 267 10.87 14.13 -7.47
CA PHE A 267 12.15 14.14 -8.19
C PHE A 267 12.54 12.72 -8.57
N ASN A 268 12.99 12.53 -9.81
CA ASN A 268 13.62 11.29 -10.23
C ASN A 268 15.03 11.19 -9.63
N LEU A 269 15.34 10.10 -8.94
CA LEU A 269 16.70 9.79 -8.49
C LEU A 269 17.36 8.82 -9.48
N ALA A 270 17.51 9.28 -10.72
CA ALA A 270 17.99 8.48 -11.85
C ALA A 270 19.38 7.84 -11.60
N GLY A 271 20.22 8.55 -10.83
CA GLY A 271 21.58 8.16 -10.51
C GLY A 271 22.43 7.88 -11.76
N VAL A 272 23.44 7.02 -11.60
CA VAL A 272 24.34 6.65 -12.72
C VAL A 272 23.68 5.74 -13.77
N ASN A 273 22.56 5.12 -13.41
CA ASN A 273 21.85 4.18 -14.29
C ASN A 273 20.84 4.88 -15.20
N GLN A 274 20.60 6.18 -15.01
CA GLN A 274 19.57 6.94 -15.72
C GLN A 274 18.22 6.20 -15.64
N SER A 275 17.85 5.79 -14.41
CA SER A 275 16.58 5.11 -14.19
C SER A 275 15.41 6.05 -14.42
N TYR A 276 14.28 5.48 -14.78
CA TYR A 276 13.09 6.23 -15.16
C TYR A 276 12.16 6.49 -13.97
N PHE A 277 11.40 7.57 -14.10
CA PHE A 277 10.17 7.82 -13.36
C PHE A 277 9.13 8.33 -14.36
N ASP A 278 7.88 7.90 -14.17
CA ASP A 278 6.74 8.27 -14.99
C ASP A 278 5.59 8.81 -14.11
N LEU A 279 4.91 9.83 -14.62
CA LEU A 279 3.68 10.37 -14.09
C LEU A 279 2.57 10.16 -15.12
N ASP A 280 1.56 9.38 -14.74
CA ASP A 280 0.31 9.23 -15.48
C ASP A 280 -0.66 10.35 -15.06
N SER A 281 -1.09 10.32 -13.79
CA SER A 281 -2.10 11.27 -13.33
C SER A 281 -2.08 11.45 -11.82
N ILE A 282 -2.68 12.56 -11.39
CA ILE A 282 -2.90 12.88 -9.98
C ILE A 282 -4.40 12.94 -9.73
N VAL A 283 -4.88 12.27 -8.69
CA VAL A 283 -6.27 12.42 -8.23
C VAL A 283 -6.27 13.22 -6.93
N LEU A 284 -7.02 14.32 -6.92
CA LEU A 284 -7.26 15.13 -5.73
C LEU A 284 -8.64 14.84 -5.16
N THR A 285 -8.71 14.56 -3.86
CA THR A 285 -9.97 14.54 -3.13
C THR A 285 -10.22 15.90 -2.48
N ILE A 286 -11.31 16.55 -2.87
CA ILE A 286 -11.72 17.87 -2.38
C ILE A 286 -12.96 17.70 -1.50
N PRO A 287 -12.88 17.98 -0.19
CA PRO A 287 -14.03 17.93 0.69
C PRO A 287 -14.79 19.26 0.69
N SER A 288 -16.09 19.21 0.95
CA SER A 288 -16.92 20.39 1.23
C SER A 288 -16.60 21.04 2.58
N SER A 289 -15.89 20.35 3.47
CA SER A 289 -15.39 20.87 4.75
C SER A 289 -14.17 20.06 5.20
N TYR A 290 -13.17 20.75 5.77
CA TYR A 290 -11.94 20.13 6.24
C TYR A 290 -12.01 19.90 7.75
N ALA A 291 -11.51 18.75 8.20
CA ALA A 291 -11.35 18.44 9.61
C ALA A 291 -10.21 17.41 9.80
N PRO A 292 -8.95 17.81 9.54
CA PRO A 292 -7.82 16.92 9.74
C PRO A 292 -7.75 16.47 11.20
N ARG A 293 -7.46 15.19 11.40
CA ARG A 293 -7.19 14.55 12.69
C ARG A 293 -5.82 14.96 13.19
N SER A 294 -5.71 15.24 14.48
CA SER A 294 -4.41 15.37 15.13
C SER A 294 -3.74 14.00 15.22
N LEU A 295 -2.54 13.90 14.66
CA LEU A 295 -1.68 12.73 14.81
C LEU A 295 -1.03 12.78 16.19
N THR A 296 -1.03 11.67 16.92
CA THR A 296 -0.43 11.58 18.26
C THR A 296 1.06 11.30 18.13
N ASN A 297 1.85 12.28 17.66
CA ASN A 297 3.32 12.16 17.55
C ASN A 297 3.87 11.24 18.66
N GLY A 298 4.39 10.07 18.27
CA GLY A 298 4.77 8.94 19.13
C GLY A 298 5.91 9.24 20.10
N SER A 299 5.74 10.24 20.96
CA SER A 299 6.67 10.66 21.99
C SER A 299 5.88 10.97 23.26
N ASP A 300 5.04 10.04 23.73
CA ASP A 300 4.64 10.06 25.12
C ASP A 300 4.98 8.77 25.84
N SER A 301 5.85 8.95 26.82
CA SER A 301 6.34 8.01 27.79
C SER A 301 5.25 7.10 28.33
N GLY A 302 5.52 5.79 28.30
CA GLY A 302 4.61 4.76 28.77
C GLY A 302 4.11 4.99 30.21
N PRO A 303 2.97 4.38 30.58
CA PRO A 303 2.47 4.49 31.94
C PRO A 303 3.49 3.86 32.88
N SER A 304 3.93 4.67 33.85
CA SER A 304 4.79 4.26 34.95
C SER A 304 4.09 3.13 35.71
N ALA A 305 4.57 1.90 35.53
CA ALA A 305 4.13 0.76 36.32
C ALA A 305 4.59 0.98 37.77
N SER A 306 3.64 1.39 38.63
CA SER A 306 3.84 1.36 40.07
C SER A 306 3.96 -0.11 40.51
N SER A 307 5.14 -0.46 41.01
CA SER A 307 5.43 -1.76 41.58
C SER A 307 4.70 -1.91 42.90
N SER A 308 3.76 -2.85 42.96
CA SER A 308 3.31 -3.44 44.22
C SER A 308 3.65 -4.92 44.19
N SER A 309 4.54 -5.30 45.10
CA SER A 309 5.04 -6.64 45.32
C SER A 309 3.99 -7.50 46.01
N GLY A 310 3.64 -8.62 45.39
CA GLY A 310 2.80 -9.66 45.96
C GLY A 310 3.22 -11.04 45.46
N SER A 311 4.12 -11.69 46.21
CA SER A 311 4.54 -13.07 46.02
C SER A 311 3.45 -14.03 46.51
N SER A 312 3.03 -14.99 45.67
CA SER A 312 2.89 -16.41 46.05
C SER A 312 2.25 -17.27 44.94
N GLY A 313 2.85 -18.43 44.65
CA GLY A 313 2.10 -19.67 44.39
C GLY A 313 2.17 -20.27 42.98
N MET A 314 3.00 -21.31 42.82
CA MET A 314 2.97 -22.28 41.71
C MET A 314 1.63 -23.04 41.61
N ASN A 315 1.13 -23.28 40.40
CA ASN A 315 0.77 -24.61 39.90
C ASN A 315 0.36 -24.56 38.42
N GLY A 316 0.82 -25.54 37.63
CA GLY A 316 0.53 -25.67 36.21
C GLY A 316 -0.82 -26.32 35.89
N MET A 317 -1.27 -26.15 34.65
CA MET A 317 -1.95 -27.18 33.83
C MET A 317 -2.26 -26.64 32.43
N ASN A 318 -2.07 -27.51 31.44
CA ASN A 318 -2.48 -27.36 30.05
C ASN A 318 -3.97 -27.00 29.91
N GLY A 319 -4.28 -26.06 29.01
CA GLY A 319 -5.67 -25.75 28.64
C GLY A 319 -5.74 -24.88 27.39
N ALA A 320 -6.30 -25.45 26.32
CA ALA A 320 -6.57 -24.81 25.04
C ALA A 320 -7.31 -23.48 25.19
N LEU A 321 -6.81 -22.43 24.53
CA LEU A 321 -7.46 -21.12 24.50
C LEU A 321 -8.46 -21.06 23.34
N ARG A 322 -9.71 -20.85 23.73
CA ARG A 322 -10.88 -20.62 22.89
C ARG A 322 -10.76 -19.27 22.19
N SER A 323 -11.01 -19.24 20.89
CA SER A 323 -11.22 -18.02 20.11
C SER A 323 -12.49 -17.28 20.59
N PRO A 324 -12.46 -15.95 20.80
CA PRO A 324 -13.68 -15.17 20.98
C PRO A 324 -14.31 -14.90 19.61
N THR A 325 -15.53 -15.40 19.40
CA THR A 325 -16.39 -15.00 18.28
C THR A 325 -16.99 -13.63 18.56
N TYR A 326 -16.67 -12.62 17.76
CA TYR A 326 -17.41 -11.37 17.71
C TYR A 326 -18.44 -11.41 16.57
N PRO A 327 -19.68 -10.95 16.77
CA PRO A 327 -20.67 -10.90 15.71
C PRO A 327 -20.34 -9.73 14.77
N PHE A 328 -19.85 -10.02 13.57
CA PHE A 328 -19.71 -9.04 12.50
C PHE A 328 -21.09 -8.66 11.97
N SER A 329 -21.51 -7.42 12.21
CA SER A 329 -22.59 -6.80 11.44
C SER A 329 -22.07 -6.49 10.04
N PHE A 330 -22.57 -7.23 9.06
CA PHE A 330 -22.39 -6.92 7.64
C PHE A 330 -22.87 -5.49 7.36
N LEU A 331 -21.95 -4.54 7.17
CA LEU A 331 -22.23 -3.35 6.38
C LEU A 331 -21.93 -3.67 4.91
N PRO A 332 -22.79 -3.25 3.97
CA PRO A 332 -22.60 -3.55 2.56
C PRO A 332 -21.31 -2.89 2.06
N LEU A 333 -20.53 -3.67 1.30
CA LEU A 333 -19.38 -3.19 0.53
C LEU A 333 -19.79 -1.98 -0.30
N LEU A 334 -19.17 -0.82 -0.05
CA LEU A 334 -18.93 0.12 -1.15
C LEU A 334 -17.72 -0.43 -1.91
N ILE A 335 -18.00 -1.19 -2.97
CA ILE A 335 -17.03 -1.43 -4.03
C ILE A 335 -16.85 -0.05 -4.68
N PHE A 336 -15.75 0.63 -4.42
CA PHE A 336 -15.25 1.59 -5.40
C PHE A 336 -14.77 0.74 -6.56
N SER A 337 -15.69 0.48 -7.48
CA SER A 337 -15.33 0.04 -8.80
C SER A 337 -14.46 1.13 -9.38
N ILE A 338 -13.30 0.73 -9.88
CA ILE A 338 -12.56 1.47 -10.91
C ILE A 338 -13.47 1.44 -12.15
N ALA A 339 -14.56 2.21 -12.09
CA ALA A 339 -15.58 2.29 -13.14
C ALA A 339 -15.25 3.40 -14.16
N TRP A 340 -13.99 3.81 -14.23
CA TRP A 340 -13.52 4.84 -15.14
C TRP A 340 -12.42 4.29 -16.06
N LEU A 341 -12.75 3.26 -16.84
CA LEU A 341 -11.99 2.89 -18.05
C LEU A 341 -12.91 2.47 -19.22
N LEU A 342 -14.19 2.87 -19.21
CA LEU A 342 -15.08 2.72 -20.36
C LEU A 342 -15.82 4.02 -20.66
N LYS A 343 -15.16 4.90 -21.42
CA LYS A 343 -15.81 5.84 -22.34
C LYS A 343 -14.81 6.35 -23.40
N LEU A 344 -14.41 5.45 -24.29
CA LEU A 344 -14.54 5.51 -25.75
C LEU A 344 -13.70 4.38 -26.37
#